data_AF-A0A7W5EGR8-F1
#
_entry.id   AF-A0A7W5EGR8-F1
#
_cell.length_a   1.000
_cell.length_b   1.000
_cell.length_c   1.000
_cell.angle_alpha   90.00
_cell.angle_beta   90.00
_cell.angle_gamma   90.00
#
_symmetry.space_group_name_H-M   'P 1'
#
loop_
_entity.id
_entity.type
_entity.pdbx_description
1 polymer ?
#
loop_
_entity_poly.entity_id
_entity_poly.type
_entity_poly.pdbx_seq_one_letter_code
_entity_poly.pdbx_strand_id
1 'polypeptide(L)'
;MVDVSVGRALLYALQAQMMLSQAFVESVPLAGRPVSPPDFLRGCAVLLHAIKACLRTKQLTGPWGEVSGEGPRLEYLSVQRRVQLFALLGWLLENWPERCMAIANQIGLRQIHFEPCANRPAWIVEIVEQLTPRSRPPRKRWTATLTKGVRTIESNGGASCRSERAAVLLRAVRDYHGN
;
A
#
# COMPACT_ATOMS: atom_id res chain seq x y z
N MET A 1 26.69 18.58 14.44
CA MET A 1 26.65 17.98 13.09
C MET A 1 25.19 17.68 12.77
N VAL A 2 24.57 18.45 11.87
CA VAL A 2 23.27 18.06 11.32
C VAL A 2 23.53 16.83 10.46
N ASP A 3 22.94 15.71 10.83
CA ASP A 3 23.07 14.44 10.14
C ASP A 3 22.68 14.65 8.67
N VAL A 4 23.62 14.40 7.74
CA VAL A 4 23.46 14.66 6.30
C VAL A 4 22.24 13.92 5.74
N SER A 5 21.82 12.84 6.39
CA SER A 5 20.60 12.09 6.11
C SER A 5 19.31 12.91 6.36
N VAL A 6 19.28 13.73 7.41
CA VAL A 6 18.13 14.59 7.76
C VAL A 6 17.97 15.71 6.74
N GLY A 7 19.08 16.29 6.28
CA GLY A 7 19.07 17.32 5.24
C GLY A 7 18.47 16.80 3.93
N ARG A 8 18.84 15.58 3.50
CA ARG A 8 18.30 14.96 2.29
C ARG A 8 16.82 14.59 2.41
N ALA A 9 16.40 14.03 3.54
CA ALA A 9 14.99 13.72 3.78
C ALA A 9 14.11 14.98 3.69
N LEU A 10 14.56 16.10 4.25
CA LEU A 10 13.85 17.38 4.16
C LEU A 10 13.74 17.87 2.72
N LEU A 11 14.82 17.79 1.93
CA LEU A 11 14.82 18.19 0.52
C LEU A 11 13.78 17.41 -0.28
N TYR A 12 13.74 16.08 -0.13
CA TYR A 12 12.73 15.27 -0.82
C TYR A 12 11.31 15.56 -0.34
N ALA A 13 11.11 15.83 0.96
CA ALA A 13 9.79 16.17 1.49
C ALA A 13 9.28 17.51 0.91
N LEU A 14 10.17 18.51 0.83
CA LEU A 14 9.86 19.80 0.22
C LEU A 14 9.57 19.66 -1.28
N GLN A 15 10.35 18.85 -2.00
CA GLN A 15 10.09 18.56 -3.41
C GLN A 15 8.71 17.94 -3.62
N ALA A 16 8.35 16.93 -2.82
CA ALA A 16 7.02 16.32 -2.88
C ALA A 16 5.92 17.37 -2.60
N GLN A 17 6.11 18.20 -1.57
CA GLN A 17 5.17 19.25 -1.23
C GLN A 17 5.02 20.29 -2.35
N MET A 18 6.12 20.67 -3.01
CA MET A 18 6.09 21.57 -4.17
C MET A 18 5.31 20.96 -5.33
N MET A 19 5.59 19.70 -5.70
CA MET A 19 4.86 19.01 -6.77
C MET A 19 3.37 18.85 -6.44
N LEU A 20 3.04 18.50 -5.20
CA LEU A 20 1.65 18.41 -4.74
C LEU A 20 0.96 19.79 -4.78
N SER A 21 1.66 20.86 -4.42
CA SER A 21 1.14 22.23 -4.47
C SER A 21 0.91 22.69 -5.91
N GLN A 22 1.85 22.40 -6.81
CA GLN A 22 1.72 22.66 -8.25
C GLN A 22 0.54 21.90 -8.85
N ALA A 23 0.32 20.66 -8.41
CA ALA A 23 -0.81 19.83 -8.82
C ALA A 23 -2.18 20.37 -8.37
N PHE A 24 -2.27 21.45 -7.59
CA PHE A 24 -3.54 22.15 -7.36
C PHE A 24 -3.83 23.21 -8.43
N VAL A 25 -2.82 23.63 -9.18
CA VAL A 25 -2.89 24.75 -10.13
C VAL A 25 -2.83 24.24 -11.57
N GLU A 26 -1.95 23.29 -11.85
CA GLU A 26 -1.66 22.86 -13.23
C GLU A 26 -1.22 21.40 -13.32
N SER A 27 -1.16 20.90 -14.55
CA SER A 27 -0.67 19.56 -14.85
C SER A 27 0.80 19.41 -14.47
N VAL A 28 1.14 18.29 -13.83
CA VAL A 28 2.50 18.00 -13.38
C VAL A 28 3.23 17.15 -14.42
N PRO A 29 4.46 17.52 -14.83
CA PRO A 29 5.27 16.68 -15.70
C PRO A 29 5.78 15.46 -14.93
N LEU A 30 5.51 14.26 -15.43
CA LEU A 30 5.99 13.00 -14.87
C LEU A 30 6.45 12.07 -15.99
N ALA A 31 7.71 11.63 -15.97
CA ALA A 31 8.31 10.82 -17.04
C ALA A 31 8.07 11.38 -18.45
N GLY A 32 8.19 12.71 -18.61
CA GLY A 32 8.04 13.38 -19.91
C GLY A 32 6.60 13.60 -20.39
N ARG A 33 5.58 13.23 -19.61
CA ARG A 33 4.17 13.50 -19.93
C ARG A 33 3.49 14.40 -18.90
N PRO A 34 2.56 15.28 -19.31
CA PRO A 34 1.74 16.02 -18.37
C PRO A 34 0.67 15.09 -17.75
N VAL A 35 0.59 15.08 -16.43
CA VAL A 35 -0.45 14.38 -15.67
C VAL A 35 -1.43 15.40 -15.12
N SER A 36 -2.73 15.15 -15.28
CA SER A 36 -3.76 16.07 -14.80
C SER A 36 -3.70 16.24 -13.27
N PRO A 37 -4.02 17.43 -12.73
CA PRO A 37 -4.14 17.69 -11.29
C PRO A 37 -4.83 16.57 -10.47
N PRO A 38 -6.08 16.16 -10.78
CA PRO A 38 -6.77 15.15 -9.98
C PRO A 38 -6.11 13.76 -10.07
N ASP A 39 -5.56 13.41 -11.23
CA ASP A 39 -4.89 12.12 -11.45
C ASP A 39 -3.54 12.06 -10.74
N PHE A 40 -2.82 13.17 -10.66
CA PHE A 40 -1.56 13.24 -9.94
C PHE A 40 -1.77 13.06 -8.44
N LEU A 41 -2.67 13.84 -7.84
CA LEU A 41 -2.98 13.76 -6.41
C LEU A 41 -3.53 12.38 -6.04
N ARG A 42 -4.44 11.83 -6.86
CA ARG A 42 -4.98 10.49 -6.66
C ARG A 42 -3.90 9.42 -6.76
N GLY A 43 -3.01 9.52 -7.74
CA GLY A 43 -1.94 8.54 -7.93
C GLY A 43 -0.93 8.55 -6.77
N CYS A 44 -0.58 9.73 -6.26
CA CYS A 44 0.25 9.86 -5.06
C CYS A 44 -0.41 9.19 -3.84
N ALA A 45 -1.70 9.41 -3.64
CA ALA A 45 -2.45 8.79 -2.54
C ALA A 45 -2.50 7.25 -2.67
N VAL A 46 -2.74 6.73 -3.87
CA VAL A 46 -2.74 5.29 -4.17
C VAL A 46 -1.37 4.68 -3.89
N LEU A 47 -0.29 5.33 -4.34
CA LEU A 47 1.08 4.87 -4.15
C LEU A 47 1.44 4.79 -2.66
N LEU A 48 1.21 5.87 -1.91
CA LEU A 48 1.46 5.90 -0.47
C LEU A 48 0.64 4.85 0.29
N HIS A 49 -0.62 4.65 -0.11
CA HIS A 49 -1.47 3.62 0.50
C HIS A 49 -0.93 2.22 0.25
N ALA A 50 -0.56 1.89 -0.99
CA ALA A 50 -0.03 0.58 -1.37
C ALA A 50 1.31 0.27 -0.67
N ILE A 51 2.22 1.25 -0.64
CA ILE A 51 3.51 1.14 0.06
C ILE A 51 3.28 0.92 1.55
N LYS A 52 2.44 1.75 2.18
CA LYS A 52 2.14 1.64 3.61
C LYS A 52 1.51 0.30 3.96
N ALA A 53 0.59 -0.22 3.13
CA ALA A 53 -0.01 -1.52 3.32
C ALA A 53 1.03 -2.66 3.30
N CYS A 54 2.04 -2.55 2.42
CA CYS A 54 3.13 -3.52 2.33
C CYS A 54 4.10 -3.42 3.52
N LEU A 55 4.33 -2.21 4.04
CA LEU A 55 5.20 -1.94 5.18
C LEU A 55 4.56 -2.20 6.55
N ARG A 56 3.34 -2.74 6.64
CA ARG A 56 2.64 -2.90 7.93
C ARG A 56 3.43 -3.72 8.98
N THR A 57 4.35 -4.56 8.53
CA THR A 57 5.20 -5.40 9.39
C THR A 57 6.69 -5.18 9.11
N LYS A 58 7.05 -4.10 8.41
CA LYS A 58 8.41 -3.84 7.95
C LYS A 58 8.74 -2.36 8.03
N GLN A 59 10.02 -2.09 8.24
CA GLN A 59 10.56 -0.75 8.16
C GLN A 59 11.37 -0.63 6.88
N LEU A 60 11.25 0.52 6.22
CA LEU A 60 12.02 0.86 5.03
C LEU A 60 12.94 2.03 5.36
N THR A 61 14.24 1.85 5.13
CA THR A 61 15.26 2.88 5.33
C THR A 61 15.92 3.23 4.01
N GLY A 62 16.24 4.50 3.82
CA GLY A 62 16.87 4.99 2.60
C GLY A 62 17.33 6.45 2.69
N PRO A 63 17.72 7.07 1.58
CA PRO A 63 18.12 8.49 1.54
C PRO A 63 17.01 9.48 1.90
N TRP A 64 15.75 9.05 1.91
CA TRP A 64 14.59 9.79 2.44
C TRP A 64 14.39 9.62 3.96
N GLY A 65 15.27 8.87 4.62
CA GLY A 65 15.13 8.49 6.02
C GLY A 65 14.37 7.17 6.21
N GLU A 66 13.73 7.06 7.35
CA GLU A 66 13.02 5.86 7.78
C GLU A 66 11.50 6.01 7.62
N VAL A 67 10.84 5.01 7.03
CA VAL A 67 9.39 4.93 6.90
C VAL A 67 8.91 3.58 7.43
N SER A 68 7.90 3.62 8.31
CA SER A 68 7.19 2.44 8.81
C SER A 68 5.75 2.43 8.33
N GLY A 69 5.21 1.24 8.06
CA GLY A 69 3.79 1.06 7.75
C GLY A 69 2.89 1.09 8.97
N GLU A 70 3.46 1.11 10.18
CA GLU A 70 2.71 1.10 11.45
C GLU A 70 2.00 2.42 11.73
N GLY A 71 0.82 2.31 12.35
CA GLY A 71 0.05 3.44 12.84
C GLY A 71 -1.18 3.81 12.01
N PRO A 72 -1.93 4.84 12.46
CA PRO A 72 -3.25 5.18 11.94
C PRO A 72 -3.19 5.73 10.52
N ARG A 73 -4.34 6.05 9.89
CA ARG A 73 -4.39 6.66 8.54
C ARG A 73 -3.51 7.91 8.45
N LEU A 74 -3.11 8.28 7.23
CA LEU A 74 -2.15 9.36 6.97
C LEU A 74 -2.51 10.67 7.69
N GLU A 75 -3.80 11.01 7.74
CA GLU A 75 -4.35 12.19 8.44
C GLU A 75 -4.07 12.24 9.94
N TYR A 76 -3.89 11.08 10.60
CA TYR A 76 -3.64 10.96 12.03
C TYR A 76 -2.16 10.71 12.37
N LEU A 77 -1.28 10.75 11.37
CA LEU A 77 0.14 10.59 11.61
C LEU A 77 0.76 11.85 12.21
N SER A 78 1.76 11.67 13.08
CA SER A 78 2.59 12.78 13.56
C SER A 78 3.22 13.54 12.39
N VAL A 79 3.55 14.81 12.60
CA VAL A 79 4.21 15.64 11.58
C VAL A 79 5.48 14.98 11.07
N GLN A 80 6.31 14.44 11.96
CA GLN A 80 7.53 13.73 11.61
C GLN A 80 7.26 12.54 10.66
N ARG A 81 6.26 11.70 10.97
CA ARG A 81 5.91 10.55 10.11
C ARG A 81 5.34 10.99 8.75
N ARG A 82 4.60 12.10 8.71
CA ARG A 82 4.14 12.69 7.44
C ARG A 82 5.31 13.19 6.62
N VAL A 83 6.27 13.88 7.22
CA VAL A 83 7.50 14.34 6.55
C VAL A 83 8.28 13.16 5.98
N GLN A 84 8.44 12.06 6.72
CA GLN A 84 9.10 10.85 6.22
C GLN A 84 8.37 10.23 5.01
N LEU A 85 7.04 10.18 5.04
CA LEU A 85 6.24 9.70 3.91
C LEU A 85 6.35 10.63 2.69
N PHE A 86 6.34 11.95 2.91
CA PHE A 86 6.54 12.91 1.83
C PHE A 86 7.97 12.87 1.29
N ALA A 87 8.97 12.65 2.13
CA ALA A 87 10.35 12.43 1.70
C ALA A 87 10.46 11.20 0.81
N LEU A 88 9.84 10.08 1.20
CA LEU A 88 9.77 8.90 0.35
C LEU A 88 9.05 9.21 -0.97
N LEU A 89 7.90 9.89 -0.93
CA LEU A 89 7.16 10.26 -2.14
C LEU A 89 8.00 11.12 -3.08
N GLY A 90 8.65 12.17 -2.58
CA GLY A 90 9.49 13.05 -3.39
C GLY A 90 10.66 12.31 -4.02
N TRP A 91 11.31 11.45 -3.23
CA TRP A 91 12.36 10.59 -3.75
C TRP A 91 11.85 9.64 -4.85
N LEU A 92 10.67 9.05 -4.69
CA LEU A 92 10.08 8.18 -5.71
C LEU A 92 9.76 8.93 -7.00
N LEU A 93 9.23 10.15 -6.89
CA LEU A 93 8.80 10.97 -8.02
C LEU A 93 9.96 11.61 -8.78
N GLU A 94 11.08 11.92 -8.12
CA GLU A 94 12.25 12.55 -8.74
C GLU A 94 12.83 11.71 -9.90
N ASN A 95 12.83 10.38 -9.77
CA ASN A 95 13.29 9.47 -10.82
C ASN A 95 12.26 8.36 -11.02
N TRP A 96 11.06 8.83 -11.39
CA TRP A 96 9.94 7.98 -11.75
C TRP A 96 10.10 7.45 -13.19
N PRO A 97 9.86 6.15 -13.44
CA PRO A 97 9.35 5.12 -12.51
C PRO A 97 10.40 4.23 -11.83
N GLU A 98 11.69 4.40 -12.15
CA GLU A 98 12.77 3.46 -11.80
C GLU A 98 12.86 3.27 -10.29
N ARG A 99 12.79 4.36 -9.52
CA ARG A 99 12.84 4.31 -8.05
C ARG A 99 11.65 3.60 -7.44
N CYS A 100 10.47 3.75 -8.04
CA CYS A 100 9.28 3.01 -7.62
C CYS A 100 9.44 1.51 -7.84
N MET A 101 9.97 1.09 -8.99
CA MET A 101 10.21 -0.32 -9.28
C MET A 101 11.27 -0.93 -8.34
N ALA A 102 12.34 -0.19 -8.05
CA ALA A 102 13.36 -0.62 -7.10
C ALA A 102 12.76 -0.86 -5.69
N ILE A 103 11.96 0.08 -5.18
CA ILE A 103 11.27 -0.06 -3.89
C ILE A 103 10.26 -1.19 -3.92
N ALA A 104 9.49 -1.31 -5.00
CA ALA A 104 8.51 -2.36 -5.15
C ALA A 104 9.14 -3.76 -4.99
N ASN A 105 10.29 -3.98 -5.65
CA ASN A 105 11.04 -5.22 -5.52
C ASN A 105 11.58 -5.43 -4.09
N GLN A 106 12.11 -4.38 -3.46
CA GLN A 106 12.66 -4.46 -2.10
C GLN A 106 11.60 -4.83 -1.05
N ILE A 107 10.42 -4.22 -1.10
CA ILE A 107 9.38 -4.44 -0.09
C ILE A 107 8.49 -5.64 -0.42
N GLY A 108 8.56 -6.16 -1.65
CA GLY A 108 7.69 -7.21 -2.16
C GLY A 108 6.30 -6.68 -2.56
N LEU A 109 6.26 -5.43 -3.05
CA LEU A 109 5.06 -4.83 -3.61
C LEU A 109 4.64 -5.59 -4.87
N ARG A 110 3.33 -5.75 -5.03
CA ARG A 110 2.69 -6.60 -6.04
C ARG A 110 1.38 -5.97 -6.46
N GLN A 111 0.83 -6.38 -7.59
CA GLN A 111 -0.45 -5.89 -8.12
C GLN A 111 -1.60 -5.92 -7.10
N ILE A 112 -1.64 -6.95 -6.23
CA ILE A 112 -2.66 -7.12 -5.17
C ILE A 112 -2.74 -5.93 -4.22
N HIS A 113 -1.64 -5.24 -3.95
CA HIS A 113 -1.62 -4.11 -3.01
C HIS A 113 -2.34 -2.88 -3.59
N PHE A 114 -2.59 -2.87 -4.90
CA PHE A 114 -3.32 -1.83 -5.60
C PHE A 114 -4.78 -2.22 -5.89
N GLU A 115 -5.20 -3.46 -5.63
CA GLU A 115 -6.61 -3.92 -5.83
C GLU A 115 -7.65 -3.07 -5.05
N PRO A 116 -7.40 -2.60 -3.81
CA PRO A 116 -8.37 -1.79 -3.08
C PRO A 116 -8.67 -0.42 -3.73
N CYS A 117 -7.84 0.01 -4.68
CA CYS A 117 -7.97 1.29 -5.36
C CYS A 117 -8.68 1.07 -6.69
N ALA A 118 -10.01 1.15 -6.71
CA ALA A 118 -10.82 0.83 -7.90
C ALA A 118 -10.56 1.77 -9.11
N ASN A 119 -10.21 3.04 -8.86
CA ASN A 119 -10.00 4.06 -9.90
C ASN A 119 -8.55 4.55 -9.90
N ARG A 120 -7.64 3.73 -10.44
CA ARG A 120 -6.22 4.09 -10.56
C ARG A 120 -5.99 4.99 -11.79
N PRO A 121 -5.26 6.10 -11.64
CA PRO A 121 -4.81 6.90 -12.79
C PRO A 121 -3.96 6.07 -13.76
N ALA A 122 -4.03 6.39 -15.06
CA ALA A 122 -3.33 5.64 -16.11
C ALA A 122 -1.82 5.50 -15.83
N TRP A 123 -1.17 6.57 -15.35
CA TRP A 123 0.25 6.57 -15.05
C TRP A 123 0.66 5.63 -13.90
N ILE A 124 -0.26 5.32 -12.99
CA ILE A 124 -0.06 4.30 -11.96
C ILE A 124 -0.30 2.91 -12.53
N VAL A 125 -1.33 2.75 -13.39
CA VAL A 125 -1.68 1.45 -13.99
C VAL A 125 -0.49 0.86 -14.74
N GLU A 126 0.22 1.66 -15.53
CA GLU A 126 1.41 1.22 -16.28
C GLU A 126 2.51 0.62 -15.41
N ILE A 127 2.69 1.15 -14.19
CA ILE A 127 3.66 0.60 -13.23
C ILE A 127 3.10 -0.63 -12.53
N VAL A 128 1.82 -0.61 -12.16
CA VAL A 128 1.17 -1.77 -11.56
C VAL A 128 1.25 -2.98 -12.49
N GLU A 129 1.05 -2.81 -13.79
CA GLU A 129 1.14 -3.89 -14.78
C GLU A 129 2.53 -4.53 -14.86
N GLN A 130 3.59 -3.76 -14.57
CA GLN A 130 4.97 -4.26 -14.50
C GLN A 130 5.30 -4.98 -13.19
N LEU A 131 4.48 -4.85 -12.15
CA LEU A 131 4.67 -5.54 -10.88
C LEU A 131 4.30 -7.02 -10.99
N THR A 132 4.95 -7.85 -10.18
CA THR A 132 4.64 -9.27 -10.10
C THR A 132 3.15 -9.49 -9.81
N PRO A 133 2.44 -10.25 -10.66
CA PRO A 133 1.05 -10.55 -10.44
C PRO A 133 0.86 -11.40 -9.19
N ARG A 134 -0.39 -11.48 -8.76
CA ARG A 134 -0.75 -12.27 -7.59
C ARG A 134 -0.49 -13.76 -7.86
N SER A 135 0.43 -14.37 -7.11
CA SER A 135 0.77 -15.80 -7.28
C SER A 135 -0.36 -16.78 -6.89
N ARG A 136 -1.41 -16.30 -6.22
CA ARG A 136 -2.54 -17.12 -5.76
C ARG A 136 -3.84 -16.41 -6.09
N PRO A 137 -4.87 -17.11 -6.57
CA PRO A 137 -6.16 -16.50 -6.86
C PRO A 137 -6.74 -15.76 -5.63
N PRO A 138 -7.59 -14.74 -5.83
CA PRO A 138 -8.29 -14.08 -4.75
C PRO A 138 -9.02 -15.11 -3.89
N ARG A 139 -8.66 -15.17 -2.59
CA ARG A 139 -9.47 -15.89 -1.61
C ARG A 139 -10.84 -15.23 -1.63
N LYS A 140 -11.87 -15.93 -2.14
CA LYS A 140 -13.25 -15.46 -2.11
C LYS A 140 -13.58 -15.06 -0.68
N ARG A 141 -14.25 -13.93 -0.47
CA ARG A 141 -14.51 -13.36 0.87
C ARG A 141 -15.08 -14.40 1.86
N TRP A 142 -15.92 -15.32 1.38
CA TRP A 142 -16.45 -16.44 2.15
C TRP A 142 -15.36 -17.40 2.67
N THR A 143 -14.35 -17.73 1.86
CA THR A 143 -13.23 -18.61 2.29
C THR A 143 -12.38 -17.96 3.39
N ALA A 144 -12.20 -16.64 3.35
CA ALA A 144 -11.47 -15.91 4.39
C ALA A 144 -12.24 -15.92 5.73
N THR A 145 -13.55 -15.66 5.69
CA THR A 145 -14.44 -15.71 6.87
C THR A 145 -14.49 -17.13 7.45
N LEU A 146 -14.62 -18.14 6.60
CA LEU A 146 -14.60 -19.55 7.00
C LEU A 146 -13.28 -19.93 7.67
N THR A 147 -12.15 -19.60 7.05
CA THR A 147 -10.82 -19.90 7.61
C THR A 147 -10.62 -19.22 8.96
N LYS A 148 -11.10 -17.98 9.11
CA LYS A 148 -11.04 -17.26 10.39
C LYS A 148 -11.89 -17.94 11.45
N GLY A 149 -13.14 -18.29 11.13
CA GLY A 149 -14.05 -18.97 12.06
C GLY A 149 -13.50 -20.31 12.55
N VAL A 150 -12.98 -21.15 11.65
CA VAL A 150 -12.36 -22.44 12.01
C VAL A 150 -11.14 -22.24 12.91
N ARG A 151 -10.27 -21.27 12.59
CA ARG A 151 -9.09 -20.98 13.43
C ARG A 151 -9.46 -20.49 14.82
N THR A 152 -10.53 -19.71 14.97
CA THR A 152 -11.01 -19.27 16.27
C THR A 152 -11.52 -20.44 17.12
N ILE A 153 -12.23 -21.40 16.52
CA ILE A 153 -12.67 -22.62 17.22
C ILE A 153 -11.46 -23.45 17.65
N GLU A 154 -10.50 -23.64 16.74
CA GLU A 154 -9.28 -24.40 17.04
C GLU A 154 -8.41 -23.73 18.11
N SER A 155 -8.30 -22.39 18.11
CA SER A 155 -7.56 -21.66 19.13
C SER A 155 -8.23 -21.65 20.50
N ASN A 156 -9.56 -21.66 20.53
CA ASN A 156 -10.32 -21.65 21.79
C ASN A 156 -10.18 -22.98 22.53
N GLY A 157 -10.01 -24.11 21.82
CA GLY A 157 -9.68 -25.41 22.39
C GLY A 157 -10.71 -25.95 23.40
N GLY A 158 -11.43 -27.01 23.05
CA GLY A 158 -12.43 -27.59 23.94
C GLY A 158 -12.91 -28.97 23.52
N ALA A 159 -13.67 -29.63 24.39
CA ALA A 159 -14.20 -30.98 24.15
C ALA A 159 -15.11 -31.03 22.89
N SER A 160 -15.76 -29.91 22.55
CA SER A 160 -16.64 -29.74 21.38
C SER A 160 -15.92 -29.21 20.13
N CYS A 161 -14.60 -29.01 20.15
CA CYS A 161 -13.87 -28.38 19.04
C CYS A 161 -14.10 -29.10 17.69
N ARG A 162 -14.12 -30.43 17.69
CA ARG A 162 -14.39 -31.23 16.47
C ARG A 162 -15.81 -31.01 15.93
N SER A 163 -16.83 -30.96 16.79
CA SER A 163 -18.22 -30.80 16.36
C SER A 163 -18.54 -29.37 15.93
N GLU A 164 -17.99 -28.37 16.63
CA GLU A 164 -18.13 -26.96 16.25
C GLU A 164 -17.46 -26.66 14.90
N ARG A 165 -16.25 -27.20 14.69
CA ARG A 165 -15.57 -27.11 13.40
C ARG A 165 -16.38 -27.77 12.28
N ALA A 166 -16.95 -28.96 12.53
CA ALA A 166 -17.79 -29.64 11.55
C ALA A 166 -19.05 -28.83 11.22
N ALA A 167 -19.71 -28.23 12.21
CA ALA A 167 -20.91 -27.40 12.01
C ALA A 167 -20.61 -26.16 11.14
N VAL A 168 -19.49 -25.47 11.39
CA VAL A 168 -19.07 -24.31 10.59
C VAL A 168 -18.74 -24.70 9.15
N LEU A 169 -18.06 -25.83 8.93
CA LEU A 169 -17.74 -26.32 7.58
C LEU A 169 -19.01 -26.75 6.83
N LEU A 170 -19.93 -27.48 7.47
CA LEU A 170 -21.19 -27.93 6.87
C LEU A 170 -22.09 -26.75 6.51
N ARG A 171 -22.14 -25.71 7.35
CA ARG A 171 -22.87 -24.47 7.05
C ARG A 171 -22.30 -23.78 5.81
N ALA A 172 -20.98 -23.67 5.70
CA ALA A 172 -20.34 -23.07 4.54
C ALA A 172 -20.56 -23.86 3.24
N VAL A 173 -20.65 -25.19 3.31
CA VAL A 173 -21.01 -26.03 2.15
C VAL A 173 -22.46 -25.79 1.73
N ARG A 174 -23.41 -25.69 2.68
CA ARG A 174 -24.80 -25.33 2.37
C ARG A 174 -24.91 -23.96 1.72
N ASP A 175 -24.25 -22.96 2.27
CA ASP A 175 -24.27 -21.58 1.75
C ASP A 175 -23.63 -21.48 0.35
N TYR A 176 -22.76 -22.44 -0.02
CA TYR A 176 -22.15 -22.53 -1.35
C TYR A 176 -23.02 -23.23 -2.40
N HIS A 177 -23.89 -24.17 -1.99
CA HIS A 177 -24.79 -24.90 -2.88
C HIS A 177 -26.21 -24.30 -2.97
N GLY A 178 -26.58 -23.43 -2.04
CA GLY A 178 -27.88 -22.73 -2.01
C GLY A 178 -27.91 -21.38 -2.76
N ASN A 179 -26.79 -20.98 -3.35
CA ASN A 179 -26.63 -19.83 -4.26
C ASN A 179 -26.11 -20.33 -5.61
#